data_AF-A0A929HXM9-F1
#
_entry.id   AF-A0A929HXM9-F1
#
_cell.length_a   1.000
_cell.length_b   1.000
_cell.length_c   1.000
_cell.angle_alpha   90.00
_cell.angle_beta   90.00
_cell.angle_gamma   90.00
#
_symmetry.space_group_name_H-M   'P 1'
#
loop_
_entity.id
_entity.type
_entity.pdbx_description
1 polymer ?
#
loop_
_entity_poly.entity_id
_entity_poly.type
_entity_poly.pdbx_seq_one_letter_code
_entity_poly.pdbx_strand_id
1 'polypeptide(L)' 'MRDHTKIRAFELADEVAVLIYRMTAGFQREELYGLTSQIRRAAVYFSLQSST' A
#
# COMPACT_ATOMS: atom_id res chain seq x y z
N MET A 1 13.47 -12.00 22.37
CA MET A 1 12.58 -12.63 21.38
C MET A 1 12.35 -11.61 20.30
N ARG A 2 12.69 -11.90 19.04
CA ARG A 2 12.47 -10.96 17.93
C ARG A 2 10.96 -10.81 17.75
N ASP A 3 10.45 -9.59 17.58
CA ASP A 3 9.00 -9.36 17.46
C ASP A 3 8.46 -9.93 16.14
N HIS A 4 8.06 -11.20 16.15
CA HIS A 4 7.48 -11.89 14.99
C HIS A 4 6.21 -11.16 14.49
N THR A 5 5.52 -10.48 15.39
CA THR A 5 4.35 -9.65 15.09
C THR A 5 4.69 -8.46 14.19
N LYS A 6 5.87 -7.85 14.35
CA LYS A 6 6.33 -6.77 13.45
C LYS A 6 6.63 -7.29 12.05
N ILE A 7 7.24 -8.48 11.97
CA ILE A 7 7.51 -9.15 10.69
C ILE A 7 6.19 -9.46 9.97
N ARG A 8 5.18 -9.95 10.70
CA ARG A 8 3.86 -10.24 10.14
C ARG A 8 3.10 -9.00 9.68
N ALA A 9 3.18 -7.89 10.43
CA ALA A 9 2.55 -6.63 10.05
C ALA A 9 3.16 -6.05 8.77
N PHE A 10 4.47 -6.18 8.58
CA PHE A 10 5.18 -5.77 7.36
C PHE A 10 4.74 -6.60 6.15
N GLU A 11 4.68 -7.93 6.27
CA GLU A 11 4.18 -8.82 5.21
C GLU A 11 2.77 -8.43 4.76
N LEU A 12 1.87 -8.19 5.73
CA LEU A 12 0.48 -7.81 5.45
C LEU A 12 0.38 -6.41 4.80
N ALA A 13 1.23 -5.47 5.21
CA ALA A 13 1.23 -4.12 4.63
C ALA A 13 1.67 -4.12 3.15
N ASP A 14 2.67 -4.93 2.80
CA ASP A 14 3.11 -5.10 1.42
C ASP A 14 2.06 -5.81 0.55
N GLU A 15 1.40 -6.83 1.07
CA GLU A 15 0.28 -7.49 0.37
C GLU A 15 -0.86 -6.50 0.07
N VAL A 16 -1.22 -5.65 1.04
CA VAL A 16 -2.24 -4.62 0.86
C VAL A 16 -1.83 -3.59 -0.18
N ALA A 17 -0.57 -3.15 -0.19
CA ALA A 17 -0.06 -2.22 -1.20
C ALA A 17 -0.18 -2.80 -2.62
N VAL A 18 0.21 -4.06 -2.82
CA VAL A 18 0.06 -4.77 -4.10
C VAL A 18 -1.42 -4.88 -4.51
N LEU A 19 -2.31 -5.17 -3.57
CA LEU A 19 -3.75 -5.27 -3.83
C LEU A 19 -4.33 -3.93 -4.31
N ILE A 20 -3.94 -2.83 -3.66
CA ILE A 20 -4.36 -1.46 -4.04
C ILE A 20 -3.85 -1.10 -5.44
N TYR A 21 -2.61 -1.44 -5.77
CA TYR A 21 -2.08 -1.24 -7.13
C TYR A 21 -2.88 -2.01 -8.19
N ARG A 22 -3.26 -3.26 -7.89
CA ARG A 22 -4.09 -4.10 -8.78
C ARG A 22 -5.52 -3.55 -8.92
N MET A 23 -6.15 -3.15 -7.83
CA MET A 23 -7.51 -2.60 -7.84
C MET A 23 -7.58 -1.26 -8.59
N THR A 24 -6.57 -0.41 -8.43
CA THR A 24 -6.52 0.89 -9.11
C THR A 24 -6.02 0.81 -10.57
N ALA A 25 -5.57 -0.36 -11.03
CA ALA A 25 -5.12 -0.53 -12.41
C ALA A 25 -6.25 -0.43 -13.45
N GLY A 26 -7.50 -0.66 -13.04
CA GLY A 26 -8.69 -0.56 -13.90
C GLY A 26 -9.38 0.81 -13.88
N PHE A 27 -8.85 1.79 -13.15
CA PHE A 27 -9.48 3.11 -13.06
C PHE A 27 -9.33 3.88 -14.38
N GLN A 28 -10.34 4.68 -14.73
CA GLN A 28 -10.33 5.52 -15.94
C GLN A 28 -9.12 6.46 -15.93
N ARG A 29 -8.51 6.70 -17.10
CA ARG A 29 -7.24 7.44 -17.21
C ARG A 29 -7.37 8.90 -16.74
N GLU A 30 -8.58 9.47 -16.73
CA GLU A 30 -8.85 10.80 -16.18
C GLU A 30 -8.58 10.89 -14.66
N GLU A 31 -8.61 9.76 -13.93
CA GLU A 31 -8.40 9.69 -12.46
C GLU A 31 -6.96 9.37 -12.04
N LEU A 32 -6.02 9.22 -12.99
CA LEU A 32 -4.61 8.86 -12.73
C LEU A 32 -3.87 9.93 -11.91
N TYR A 33 -4.16 11.21 -12.15
CA TYR A 33 -3.56 12.33 -11.43
C TYR A 33 -4.41 12.81 -10.24
N GLY A 34 -5.63 12.28 -10.09
CA GLY A 34 -6.57 12.60 -9.02
C GLY A 34 -6.52 11.60 -7.87
N LEU A 35 -7.64 10.88 -7.65
CA LEU A 35 -7.85 10.00 -6.49
C LEU A 35 -6.85 8.83 -6.47
N THR A 36 -6.48 8.32 -7.64
CA THR A 36 -5.57 7.17 -7.79
C THR A 36 -4.16 7.47 -7.24
N SER A 37 -3.63 8.66 -7.55
CA SER A 37 -2.31 9.09 -7.07
C SER A 37 -2.29 9.26 -5.54
N GLN A 38 -3.37 9.79 -4.97
CA GLN A 38 -3.50 9.98 -3.52
C GLN A 38 -3.59 8.65 -2.77
N ILE A 39 -4.39 7.70 -3.28
CA ILE A 39 -4.54 6.36 -2.69
C ILE A 39 -3.23 5.57 -2.76
N ARG A 40 -2.52 5.59 -3.90
CA ARG A 40 -1.23 4.91 -4.05
C ARG A 40 -0.16 5.47 -3.12
N ARG A 41 -0.11 6.79 -2.96
CA ARG A 41 0.81 7.44 -2.01
C ARG A 41 0.51 7.09 -0.55
N ALA A 42 -0.77 7.07 -0.16
CA ALA A 42 -1.17 6.70 1.18
C ALA A 42 -0.81 5.23 1.49
N ALA A 43 -1.00 4.32 0.53
CA ALA A 43 -0.62 2.92 0.67
C ALA A 43 0.89 2.73 0.87
N VAL A 44 1.72 3.44 0.09
CA VAL A 44 3.19 3.39 0.23
C VAL A 44 3.63 3.97 1.58
N TYR A 45 3.03 5.06 2.03
CA TYR A 45 3.33 5.64 3.34
C TYR A 45 3.03 4.67 4.49
N PHE A 46 1.90 3.98 4.44
CA PHE A 46 1.52 2.99 5.46
C PHE A 46 2.47 1.79 5.49
N SER A 47 2.88 1.25 4.33
CA SER A 47 3.88 0.17 4.27
C SER A 47 5.25 0.62 4.83
N LEU A 48 5.69 1.83 4.47
CA LEU A 48 6.97 2.38 4.94
C LEU A 48 6.97 2.59 6.47
N GLN A 49 5.88 3.10 7.04
CA GLN A 49 5.76 3.32 8.48
C GLN A 49 5.67 2.02 9.28
N SER A 50 5.15 0.95 8.67
CA SER A 50 5.13 -0.40 9.28
C SER A 50 6.51 -1.05 9.33
N SER A 51 7.47 -0.52 8.55
CA SER A 51 8.85 -1.00 8.46
C SER A 51 9.80 -0.37 9.49
N THR A 52 9.34 0.67 10.23
CA THR A 52 10.14 1.45 11.20
C THR A 52 9.68 1.16 12.63
#